data_AF-A0A1I5S792-F1
#
_entry.id   AF-A0A1I5S792-F1
#
_cell.length_a   1.000
_cell.length_b   1.000
_cell.length_c   1.000
_cell.angle_alpha   90.00
_cell.angle_beta   90.00
_cell.angle_gamma   90.00
#
_symmetry.space_group_name_H-M   'P 1'
#
loop_
_entity.id
_entity.type
_entity.pdbx_description
1 polymer ?
#
loop_
_entity_poly.entity_id
_entity_poly.type
_entity_poly.pdbx_seq_one_letter_code
_entity_poly.pdbx_strand_id
1 'polypeptide(L)'
;MYAVFAVGLLLGVLLFSFILIPAGKSAPLVTVAVSVVIVLYGLLVVRGFAAMGYIFLAAGFLFTGIAGSMVLPLITKKGSGRYTKADKTGLIVIPAAFILTSILFFR
;
A
#
# COMPACT_ATOMS: atom_id res chain seq x y z
N MET A 1 -16.22 7.32 6.18
CA MET A 1 -15.41 6.09 6.34
C MET A 1 -14.75 5.65 5.03
N TYR A 2 -15.44 5.71 3.88
CA TYR A 2 -14.83 5.43 2.57
C TYR A 2 -13.58 6.27 2.24
N ALA A 3 -13.55 7.55 2.64
CA ALA A 3 -12.37 8.40 2.47
C ALA A 3 -11.14 7.88 3.25
N VAL A 4 -11.32 7.41 4.49
CA VAL A 4 -10.22 6.87 5.32
C VAL A 4 -9.69 5.57 4.72
N PHE A 5 -10.58 4.74 4.20
CA PHE A 5 -10.20 3.54 3.47
C PHE A 5 -9.42 3.87 2.18
N ALA A 6 -9.86 4.88 1.41
CA ALA A 6 -9.15 5.33 0.22
C ALA A 6 -7.74 5.87 0.55
N VAL A 7 -7.59 6.62 1.64
CA VAL A 7 -6.29 7.04 2.16
C VAL A 7 -5.43 5.83 2.55
N GLY A 8 -6.02 4.82 3.20
CA GLY A 8 -5.34 3.57 3.54
C GLY A 8 -4.85 2.79 2.31
N LEU A 9 -5.68 2.71 1.26
CA LEU A 9 -5.28 2.13 -0.02
C LEU A 9 -4.11 2.90 -0.65
N LEU A 10 -4.19 4.21 -0.66
CA LEU A 10 -3.15 5.07 -1.24
C LEU A 10 -1.82 4.88 -0.52
N LEU A 11 -1.82 4.97 0.81
CA LEU A 11 -0.62 4.78 1.62
C LEU A 11 -0.09 3.34 1.52
N GLY A 12 -0.98 2.35 1.43
CA GLY A 12 -0.62 0.95 1.22
C GLY A 12 0.07 0.69 -0.11
N VAL A 13 -0.42 1.27 -1.22
CA VAL A 13 0.23 1.19 -2.53
C VAL A 13 1.59 1.88 -2.52
N LEU A 14 1.68 3.05 -1.86
CA LEU A 14 2.93 3.80 -1.75
C LEU A 14 4.00 2.99 -1.00
N LEU A 15 3.62 2.44 0.16
CA LEU A 15 4.48 1.58 0.97
C LEU A 15 4.89 0.32 0.19
N PHE A 16 3.93 -0.36 -0.44
CA PHE A 16 4.20 -1.54 -1.25
C PHE A 16 5.23 -1.26 -2.34
N SER A 17 5.05 -0.14 -3.06
CA SER A 17 5.94 0.28 -4.15
C SER A 17 7.34 0.59 -3.62
N PHE A 18 7.42 1.32 -2.50
CA PHE A 18 8.69 1.64 -1.88
C PHE A 18 9.46 0.39 -1.42
N ILE A 19 8.76 -0.58 -0.84
CA ILE A 19 9.35 -1.82 -0.32
C ILE A 19 9.65 -2.83 -1.44
N LEU A 20 8.95 -2.77 -2.57
CA LEU A 20 9.21 -3.62 -3.72
C LEU A 20 10.65 -3.49 -4.24
N ILE A 21 11.25 -2.30 -4.12
CA ILE A 21 12.62 -2.02 -4.55
C ILE A 21 13.67 -2.77 -3.70
N PRO A 22 13.71 -2.62 -2.35
CA PRO A 22 14.67 -3.32 -1.50
C PRO A 22 14.29 -4.77 -1.16
N ALA A 23 13.00 -5.09 -0.97
CA ALA A 23 12.56 -6.39 -0.46
C ALA A 23 12.00 -7.33 -1.54
N GLY A 24 11.79 -6.81 -2.76
CA GLY A 24 11.31 -7.60 -3.90
C GLY A 24 10.06 -8.40 -3.57
N LYS A 25 10.18 -9.72 -3.58
CA LYS A 25 9.05 -10.64 -3.36
C LYS A 25 8.41 -10.54 -1.98
N SER A 26 9.12 -10.02 -1.00
CA SER A 26 8.62 -9.87 0.38
C SER A 26 7.81 -8.58 0.58
N ALA A 27 7.75 -7.69 -0.40
CA ALA A 27 7.02 -6.42 -0.27
C ALA A 27 5.55 -6.54 0.15
N PRO A 28 4.73 -7.45 -0.41
CA PRO A 28 3.36 -7.61 0.06
C PRO A 28 3.28 -8.08 1.52
N LEU A 29 4.22 -8.93 1.96
CA LEU A 29 4.27 -9.39 3.35
C LEU A 29 4.54 -8.24 4.32
N VAL A 30 5.45 -7.32 3.96
CA VAL A 30 5.73 -6.16 4.82
C VAL A 30 4.54 -5.19 4.85
N THR A 31 3.87 -4.97 3.71
CA THR A 31 2.65 -4.14 3.67
C THR A 31 1.54 -4.72 4.55
N VAL A 32 1.37 -6.05 4.55
CA VAL A 32 0.45 -6.74 5.46
C VAL A 32 0.89 -6.60 6.92
N ALA A 33 2.18 -6.77 7.22
CA ALA A 33 2.68 -6.60 8.59
C ALA A 33 2.42 -5.18 9.13
N VAL A 34 2.58 -4.15 8.29
CA VAL A 34 2.23 -2.77 8.67
C VAL A 34 0.74 -2.63 8.96
N SER A 35 -0.14 -3.27 8.19
CA SER A 35 -1.58 -3.26 8.49
C SER A 35 -1.88 -3.83 9.89
N VAL A 36 -1.20 -4.92 10.29
CA VAL A 36 -1.35 -5.51 11.63
C VAL A 36 -0.88 -4.54 12.71
N VAL A 37 0.24 -3.85 12.51
CA VAL A 37 0.74 -2.83 13.45
C VAL A 37 -0.27 -1.69 13.61
N ILE A 38 -0.88 -1.21 12.51
CA ILE A 38 -1.89 -0.14 12.57
C ILE A 38 -3.14 -0.61 13.34
N VAL A 39 -3.59 -1.86 13.13
CA VAL A 39 -4.70 -2.44 13.90
C VAL A 39 -4.36 -2.50 15.38
N LEU A 40 -3.20 -3.04 15.73
CA LEU A 40 -2.75 -3.13 17.13
C LEU A 40 -2.65 -1.76 17.78
N TYR A 41 -2.12 -0.76 17.06
CA TYR A 41 -2.06 0.61 17.54
C TYR A 41 -3.47 1.19 17.79
N GLY A 42 -4.40 1.00 16.85
CA GLY A 42 -5.78 1.45 17.01
C GLY A 42 -6.47 0.81 18.22
N LEU A 43 -6.29 -0.50 18.41
CA LEU A 43 -6.93 -1.25 19.50
C LEU A 43 -6.30 -0.97 20.86
N LEU A 44 -4.97 -0.88 20.95
CA LEU A 44 -4.27 -0.78 22.22
C LEU A 44 -4.12 0.67 22.71
N VAL A 45 -3.81 1.60 21.80
CA VAL A 45 -3.45 2.99 22.13
C VAL A 45 -4.65 3.93 22.01
N VAL A 46 -5.32 3.95 20.86
CA VAL A 46 -6.41 4.91 20.59
C VAL A 46 -7.68 4.52 21.35
N ARG A 47 -8.07 3.24 21.26
CA ARG A 47 -9.27 2.65 21.90
C ARG A 47 -10.58 3.32 21.50
N GLY A 48 -11.70 2.67 21.85
CA GLY A 48 -13.05 3.21 21.65
C GLY A 48 -13.43 3.46 20.17
N PHE A 49 -14.39 4.35 19.94
CA PHE A 49 -14.95 4.61 18.61
C PHE A 49 -13.93 5.22 17.63
N ALA A 50 -12.97 6.00 18.13
CA ALA A 50 -11.91 6.59 17.32
C ALA A 50 -11.00 5.53 16.67
N ALA A 51 -10.84 4.36 17.31
CA ALA A 51 -10.07 3.23 16.77
C ALA A 51 -10.65 2.69 15.45
N MET A 52 -11.95 2.86 15.19
CA MET A 52 -12.56 2.40 13.93
C MET A 52 -11.91 3.04 12.70
N GLY A 53 -11.51 4.31 12.79
CA GLY A 53 -10.79 4.98 11.69
C GLY A 53 -9.48 4.28 11.33
N TYR A 54 -8.73 3.83 12.34
CA TYR A 54 -7.47 3.11 12.16
C TYR A 54 -7.68 1.71 11.58
N ILE A 55 -8.78 1.04 11.94
CA ILE A 55 -9.14 -0.26 11.36
C ILE A 55 -9.45 -0.11 9.86
N PHE A 56 -10.21 0.92 9.48
CA PHE A 56 -10.48 1.22 8.06
C PHE A 56 -9.21 1.62 7.30
N LEU A 57 -8.32 2.39 7.94
CA LEU A 57 -7.02 2.73 7.37
C LEU A 57 -6.18 1.45 7.13
N ALA A 58 -6.09 0.58 8.15
CA ALA A 58 -5.37 -0.68 8.08
C ALA A 58 -5.96 -1.64 7.04
N ALA A 59 -7.29 -1.66 6.88
CA ALA A 59 -7.96 -2.45 5.84
C ALA A 59 -7.49 -2.05 4.44
N GLY A 60 -7.21 -0.76 4.20
CA GLY A 60 -6.61 -0.30 2.96
C GLY A 60 -5.21 -0.89 2.74
N PHE A 61 -4.33 -0.84 3.74
CA PHE A 61 -3.01 -1.47 3.67
C PHE A 61 -3.11 -2.99 3.44
N LEU A 62 -4.00 -3.67 4.16
CA LEU A 62 -4.22 -5.10 4.01
C LEU A 62 -4.64 -5.45 2.58
N PHE A 63 -5.62 -4.72 2.04
CA PHE A 63 -6.08 -4.92 0.66
C PHE A 63 -4.94 -4.73 -0.34
N THR A 64 -4.12 -3.68 -0.18
CA THR A 64 -2.97 -3.46 -1.08
C THR A 64 -1.90 -4.53 -0.96
N GLY A 65 -1.65 -5.08 0.23
CA GLY A 65 -0.74 -6.21 0.41
C GLY A 65 -1.25 -7.47 -0.28
N ILE A 66 -2.55 -7.78 -0.16
CA ILE A 66 -3.18 -8.93 -0.82
C ILE A 66 -3.18 -8.74 -2.34
N ALA A 67 -3.69 -7.62 -2.84
CA ALA A 67 -3.72 -7.30 -4.26
C ALA A 67 -2.29 -7.25 -4.85
N GLY A 68 -1.35 -6.62 -4.14
CA GLY A 68 0.06 -6.58 -4.49
C GLY A 68 0.67 -7.98 -4.60
N SER A 69 0.31 -8.92 -3.73
CA SER A 69 0.77 -10.31 -3.81
C SER A 69 0.24 -11.05 -5.05
N MET A 70 -0.99 -10.76 -5.48
CA MET A 70 -1.59 -11.34 -6.68
C MET A 70 -0.97 -10.77 -7.97
N VAL A 71 -0.60 -9.49 -7.96
CA VAL A 71 -0.02 -8.79 -9.11
C VAL A 71 1.50 -9.05 -9.23
N LEU A 72 2.18 -9.29 -8.11
CA LEU A 72 3.62 -9.56 -8.04
C LEU A 72 4.12 -10.63 -9.04
N PRO A 73 3.50 -11.82 -9.18
CA PRO A 73 3.93 -12.82 -10.17
C PRO A 73 3.73 -12.39 -11.62
N LEU A 74 2.80 -11.45 -11.90
CA LEU A 74 2.63 -10.87 -13.23
C LEU A 74 3.76 -9.90 -13.57
N ILE A 75 4.22 -9.13 -12.58
CA ILE A 75 5.31 -8.16 -12.74
C ILE A 75 6.67 -8.88 -12.80
N THR A 76 6.85 -9.95 -12.02
CA THR A 76 8.14 -10.67 -11.90
C THR A 76 8.31 -11.82 -12.88
N LYS A 77 7.29 -12.18 -13.69
CA LYS A 77 7.38 -13.25 -14.71
C LYS A 77 8.24 -12.89 -15.92
N LYS A 78 8.50 -11.61 -16.20
CA LYS A 78 9.53 -11.19 -17.18
C LYS A 78 10.89 -11.27 -16.49
N GLY A 79 11.71 -12.22 -16.94
CA GLY A 79 12.82 -12.82 -16.20
C GLY A 79 13.82 -11.84 -15.55
N SER A 80 14.31 -12.28 -14.38
CA SER A 80 15.64 -12.13 -13.71
C SER A 80 16.55 -10.90 -13.94
N GLY A 81 16.17 -9.91 -14.72
CA GLY A 81 16.90 -8.65 -14.88
C GLY A 81 16.55 -7.72 -13.72
N ARG A 82 17.57 -7.20 -13.05
CA ARG A 82 17.48 -6.02 -12.19
C ARG A 82 16.41 -5.06 -12.71
N TYR A 83 15.47 -4.66 -11.85
CA TYR A 83 14.49 -3.60 -12.14
C TYR A 83 15.17 -2.48 -12.95
N THR A 84 14.72 -2.25 -14.18
CA THR A 84 15.33 -1.24 -15.03
C THR A 84 15.06 0.16 -14.44
N LYS A 85 15.86 1.17 -14.82
CA LYS A 85 15.63 2.55 -14.36
C LYS A 85 14.19 3.02 -14.66
N ALA A 86 13.60 2.53 -15.75
CA ALA A 86 12.21 2.80 -16.11
C ALA A 86 11.18 2.15 -15.16
N ASP A 87 11.42 0.91 -14.68
CA ASP A 87 10.55 0.25 -13.70
C ASP A 87 10.56 1.00 -12.36
N LYS A 88 11.74 1.50 -11.95
CA LYS A 88 11.87 2.37 -10.76
C LYS A 88 11.07 3.67 -10.92
N THR A 89 11.10 4.29 -12.09
CA THR A 89 10.35 5.52 -12.36
C THR A 89 8.85 5.24 -12.41
N GLY A 90 8.41 4.15 -13.05
CA GLY A 90 7.00 3.74 -13.06
C GLY A 90 6.44 3.51 -11.66
N LEU A 91 7.23 2.92 -10.77
CA LEU A 91 6.85 2.71 -9.37
C LEU A 91 6.68 4.00 -8.55
N ILE A 92 7.25 5.13 -8.99
CA ILE A 92 7.09 6.44 -8.35
C ILE A 92 5.99 7.24 -9.05
N VAL A 93 5.93 7.16 -10.37
CA VAL A 93 4.98 7.90 -11.21
C VAL A 93 3.56 7.37 -11.05
N ILE A 94 3.36 6.05 -10.90
CA ILE A 94 2.01 5.48 -10.71
C ILE A 94 1.37 5.96 -9.40
N PRO A 95 2.03 5.88 -8.22
CA PRO A 95 1.49 6.46 -7.01
C PRO A 95 1.30 7.98 -7.10
N ALA A 96 2.24 8.71 -7.71
CA ALA A 96 2.14 10.15 -7.88
C ALA A 96 0.95 10.57 -8.77
N ALA A 97 0.73 9.86 -9.89
CA ALA A 97 -0.41 10.07 -10.76
C ALA A 97 -1.73 9.74 -10.05
N PHE A 98 -1.78 8.66 -9.28
CA PHE A 98 -2.95 8.29 -8.50
C PHE A 98 -3.27 9.32 -7.40
N ILE A 99 -2.25 9.84 -6.69
CA ILE A 99 -2.39 10.95 -5.74
C ILE A 99 -2.95 12.19 -6.43
N LEU A 100 -2.37 12.57 -7.57
CA LEU A 100 -2.79 13.75 -8.32
C LEU A 100 -4.25 13.64 -8.78
N THR A 101 -4.64 12.46 -9.28
CA THR A 101 -6.01 12.18 -9.73
C THR A 101 -6.99 12.18 -8.56
N SER A 102 -6.60 11.59 -7.42
CA SER A 102 -7.44 11.56 -6.21
C SER A 102 -7.65 12.96 -5.64
N ILE A 103 -6.63 13.81 -5.62
CA ILE A 103 -6.73 15.21 -5.19
C ILE A 103 -7.63 16.00 -6.14
N LEU A 104 -7.53 15.77 -7.46
CA LEU A 104 -8.40 16.39 -8.45
C LEU A 104 -9.87 15.95 -8.32
N PHE A 105 -10.13 14.72 -7.88
CA PHE A 105 -11.48 14.15 -7.79
C PHE A 105 -12.18 14.45 -6.46
N PHE A 106 -11.43 14.67 -5.37
CA PHE A 106 -11.96 14.97 -4.03
C PHE A 106 -11.96 16.48 -3.70
N ARG A 107 -11.66 17.33 -4.67
CA ARG A 107 -11.76 18.79 -4.56
C ARG A 107 -13.13 19.28 -5.04
#